data_AF-A0A963VP36-F1
#
_entry.id   AF-A0A963VP36-F1
#
_cell.length_a   1.000
_cell.length_b   1.000
_cell.length_c   1.000
_cell.angle_alpha   90.00
_cell.angle_beta   90.00
_cell.angle_gamma   90.00
#
_symmetry.space_group_name_H-M   'P 1'
#
loop_
_entity.id
_entity.type
_entity.pdbx_description
1 polymer ?
#
loop_
_entity_poly.entity_id
_entity_poly.type
_entity_poly.pdbx_seq_one_letter_code
_entity_poly.pdbx_strand_id
1 'polypeptide(L)' 'MSTCTYLIGVDTGGTYTDCAVIEAQGHRVLARAKAITTKGDLAIGVTEALNLAVAQLPQGLSPQDIG' A
#
# COMPACT_ATOMS: atom_id res chain seq x y z
N MET A 1 -5.85 5.79 23.02
CA MET A 1 -5.25 4.83 22.08
C MET A 1 -4.32 5.62 21.20
N SER A 2 -3.04 5.25 21.10
CA SER A 2 -2.15 5.88 20.13
C SER A 2 -2.68 5.56 18.75
N THR A 3 -3.07 6.57 17.98
CA THR A 3 -3.41 6.41 16.57
C THR A 3 -2.13 6.08 15.82
N CYS A 4 -2.03 4.88 15.25
CA CYS A 4 -0.89 4.50 14.44
C CYS A 4 -1.06 5.13 13.06
N THR A 5 -0.19 6.06 12.69
CA THR A 5 -0.19 6.65 11.36
C THR A 5 0.61 5.77 10.40
N TYR A 6 0.08 5.56 9.20
CA TYR A 6 0.71 4.78 8.14
C TYR A 6 1.07 5.69 6.96
N LEU A 7 2.17 5.37 6.31
CA LEU A 7 2.54 5.91 5.00
C LEU A 7 2.36 4.81 3.96
N ILE A 8 1.80 5.17 2.81
CA ILE A 8 1.61 4.25 1.69
C ILE A 8 2.42 4.75 0.51
N GLY A 9 3.37 3.92 0.07
CA GLY A 9 4.14 4.16 -1.15
C GLY A 9 3.65 3.27 -2.27
N VAL A 10 3.41 3.84 -3.45
CA VAL A 10 3.07 3.10 -4.66
C VAL A 10 4.04 3.50 -5.78
N ASP A 11 4.59 2.49 -6.47
CA ASP A 11 5.47 2.67 -7.62
C ASP A 11 4.93 1.90 -8.82
N THR A 12 4.68 2.58 -9.93
CA THR A 12 4.16 1.96 -11.15
C THR A 12 5.28 1.77 -12.17
N GLY A 13 5.58 0.52 -12.50
CA GLY A 13 6.52 0.15 -13.55
C GLY A 13 5.85 -0.18 -14.88
N GLY A 14 6.63 -0.74 -15.83
CA GLY A 14 6.11 -1.21 -17.12
C GLY A 14 5.46 -2.61 -17.07
N THR A 15 5.68 -3.37 -16.00
CA THR A 15 5.17 -4.74 -15.83
C THR A 15 4.46 -4.91 -14.51
N TYR A 16 5.00 -4.33 -13.44
CA TYR A 16 4.47 -4.45 -12.10
C TYR A 16 4.28 -3.09 -11.45
N THR A 17 3.23 -3.00 -10.65
CA THR A 17 2.98 -1.94 -9.69
C THR A 17 3.28 -2.47 -8.30
N ASP A 18 4.15 -1.80 -7.58
CA ASP A 18 4.58 -2.17 -6.23
C ASP A 18 3.90 -1.26 -5.20
N CYS A 19 3.52 -1.82 -4.05
CA CYS A 19 2.92 -1.09 -2.94
C CYS A 19 3.61 -1.48 -1.61
N ALA A 20 3.91 -0.49 -0.78
CA ALA A 20 4.45 -0.67 0.56
C ALA A 20 3.65 0.12 1.59
N VAL A 21 3.32 -0.52 2.72
CA VAL A 21 2.73 0.12 3.89
C VAL A 21 3.80 0.26 4.97
N ILE A 22 3.96 1.46 5.50
CA ILE A 22 5.02 1.82 6.43
C ILE A 22 4.41 2.42 7.70
N GLU A 23 4.84 1.98 8.88
CA GLU A 23 4.55 2.66 10.14
C GLU A 23 5.28 4.01 10.17
N ALA A 24 4.54 5.12 10.26
CA ALA A 24 5.12 6.46 10.14
C ALA A 24 6.13 6.77 11.27
N GLN A 25 5.84 6.32 12.49
CA GLN A 25 6.64 6.68 13.67
C GLN A 25 7.95 5.88 13.78
N GLY A 26 7.89 4.58 13.47
CA GLY A 26 9.06 3.69 13.52
C GLY A 26 9.78 3.54 12.18
N HIS A 27 9.23 4.09 11.08
CA HIS A 27 9.69 3.89 9.70
C HIS A 27 9.84 2.42 9.30
N ARG A 28 9.00 1.55 9.87
CA ARG A 28 9.05 0.10 9.62
C ARG A 28 8.11 -0.26 8.49
N VAL A 29 8.58 -1.05 7.53
CA VAL A 29 7.71 -1.62 6.50
C VAL A 29 6.89 -2.74 7.12
N LEU A 30 5.57 -2.60 7.10
CA LEU A 30 4.61 -3.52 7.69
C LEU A 30 4.08 -4.53 6.67
N ALA A 31 3.89 -4.09 5.42
CA ALA A 31 3.41 -4.94 4.34
C ALA A 31 4.01 -4.49 3.00
N ARG A 32 4.15 -5.44 2.08
CA ARG A 32 4.55 -5.19 0.69
C ARG A 32 3.69 -6.05 -0.23
N ALA A 33 3.31 -5.51 -1.36
CA ALA A 33 2.66 -6.29 -2.41
C ALA A 33 3.06 -5.77 -3.79
N LYS A 34 2.82 -6.61 -4.79
CA LYS A 34 2.95 -6.23 -6.19
C LYS A 34 1.81 -6.81 -7.01
N ALA A 35 1.37 -6.05 -8.00
CA ALA A 35 0.35 -6.45 -8.97
C ALA A 35 0.85 -6.18 -10.40
N ILE A 36 0.23 -6.78 -11.41
CA ILE A 36 0.55 -6.46 -12.80
C ILE A 36 0.12 -5.02 -13.11
N THR A 37 0.98 -4.26 -13.80
CA THR A 37 0.62 -2.92 -14.26
C THR A 37 -0.34 -3.01 -15.44
N THR A 38 -1.53 -2.47 -15.24
CA THR A 38 -2.50 -2.29 -16.32
C THR A 38 -2.18 -0.99 -17.08
N LYS A 39 -1.37 -1.08 -18.14
CA LYS A 39 -0.90 0.11 -18.89
C LYS A 39 -2.00 1.01 -19.45
N GLY A 40 -3.15 0.42 -19.81
CA GLY A 40 -4.30 1.17 -20.33
C GLY A 40 -5.10 1.89 -19.24
N ASP A 41 -4.91 1.50 -17.98
CA ASP A 41 -5.55 2.09 -16.81
C ASP A 41 -4.74 1.75 -15.55
N LEU A 42 -3.85 2.67 -15.17
CA LEU A 42 -2.96 2.46 -14.04
C LEU A 42 -3.73 2.33 -12.71
N ALA A 43 -4.95 2.87 -12.61
CA ALA A 43 -5.74 2.80 -11.40
C ALA A 43 -6.02 1.34 -11.01
N ILE A 44 -6.26 0.46 -11.99
CA ILE A 44 -6.48 -0.97 -11.75
C ILE A 44 -5.26 -1.60 -11.05
N GLY A 45 -4.07 -1.44 -11.62
CA GLY A 45 -2.84 -2.03 -11.05
C GLY A 45 -2.47 -1.41 -9.70
N VAL A 46 -2.70 -0.11 -9.52
CA VAL A 46 -2.50 0.60 -8.25
C VAL A 46 -3.44 0.09 -7.17
N THR A 47 -4.75 0.01 -7.46
CA THR A 47 -5.75 -0.48 -6.51
C THR A 47 -5.51 -1.95 -6.15
N GLU A 48 -5.12 -2.79 -7.11
CA GLU A 48 -4.78 -4.19 -6.85
C GLU A 48 -3.58 -4.31 -5.92
N ALA A 49 -2.47 -3.61 -6.22
CA ALA A 49 -1.28 -3.63 -5.37
C ALA A 49 -1.58 -3.10 -3.95
N LEU A 50 -2.38 -2.04 -3.85
CA LEU A 50 -2.82 -1.47 -2.57
C LEU A 50 -3.64 -2.47 -1.75
N ASN A 51 -4.66 -3.07 -2.35
CA ASN A 51 -5.52 -4.05 -1.68
C ASN A 51 -4.73 -5.25 -1.18
N LEU A 52 -3.79 -5.77 -1.99
CA LEU A 52 -2.93 -6.87 -1.61
C LEU A 52 -1.99 -6.52 -0.44
N ALA A 53 -1.51 -5.28 -0.36
CA ALA A 53 -0.68 -4.84 0.76
C ALA A 53 -1.50 -4.66 2.04
N VAL A 54 -2.67 -4.00 1.95
CA VAL A 54 -3.55 -3.76 3.10
C VAL A 54 -4.12 -5.06 3.67
N ALA A 55 -4.43 -6.05 2.83
CA ALA A 55 -4.92 -7.36 3.28
C ALA A 55 -3.94 -8.14 4.16
N GLN A 56 -2.65 -7.79 4.14
CA GLN A 56 -1.62 -8.39 5.00
C GLN A 56 -1.57 -7.76 6.40
N LEU A 57 -2.27 -6.63 6.62
CA LEU A 57 -2.26 -5.95 7.91
C LEU A 57 -3.21 -6.63 8.90
N PRO A 58 -2.76 -6.97 10.13
CA PRO A 58 -3.55 -7.73 11.08
C PRO A 58 -4.78 -6.97 11.62
N GLN A 59 -4.81 -5.64 11.56
CA GLN A 59 -5.90 -4.81 12.10
C GLN A 59 -6.67 -4.01 11.03
N GLY A 60 -6.49 -4.32 9.75
CA GLY A 60 -7.02 -3.47 8.67
C GLY A 60 -6.41 -2.06 8.72
N LEU A 61 -6.84 -1.20 7.79
CA LEU A 61 -6.38 0.19 7.71
C LEU A 61 -7.56 1.05 7.26
N SER A 62 -7.81 2.15 7.99
CA SER A 62 -8.83 3.13 7.61
C SER A 62 -8.18 4.34 6.93
N PRO A 63 -8.88 5.05 6.02
CA PRO A 63 -8.31 6.22 5.35
C PRO A 63 -7.81 7.32 6.29
N GLN A 64 -8.44 7.45 7.47
CA GLN A 64 -8.03 8.40 8.52
C GLN A 64 -6.67 8.08 9.16
N ASP A 65 -6.16 6.86 8.97
CA ASP A 65 -4.89 6.42 9.53
C ASP A 65 -3.71 6.71 8.57
N ILE A 66 -3.98 7.17 7.34
CA ILE A 66 -2.96 7.49 6.33
C ILE A 66 -2.51 8.94 6.49
N GLY A 67 -1.19 9.13 6.66
CA GLY A 67 -0.54 10.44 6.83
C GLY A 67 -0.02 11.07 5.55
#